data_AF-A0A1D7YSR6-F1
#
_entry.id   AF-A0A1D7YSR6-F1
#
_cell.length_a   1.000
_cell.length_b   1.000
_cell.length_c   1.000
_cell.angle_alpha   90.00
_cell.angle_beta   90.00
_cell.angle_gamma   90.00
#
_symmetry.space_group_name_H-M   'P 1'
#
loop_
_entity.id
_entity.type
_entity.pdbx_description
1 polymer ?
#
loop_
_entity_poly.entity_id
_entity_poly.type
_entity_poly.pdbx_seq_one_letter_code
_entity_poly.pdbx_strand_id
1 'polypeptide(L)'
;MKKILGIILGLIILQNVCFAQTNVSFVYINGSNNNDAKMRNWYINGVGKLHPVMKKKFEKNKEIKKVFSDKPQYKINDNPVIFFWGDKSKKDLEFVQEQLDITKAFSPTIAYKVRSMLTAYLHDAIWVQKTHNMLPILDDLNETVKQEAEKGNKVVLYGYSAGTFITYEYLFNKLPYINPKDLFNVIDVSDDVKNFVKTHPIENTCISALSKARIGMVSDSGHLVLKQVEDNALEQNYLKLQEATQTACAPTDALSGVVNFASPLVLFYSDLADSDYELTYYNRLMLKYIIENGLFFITVNYREDPLGFPSSKNLTIAEMEKLANIKIENPKGFVYDNSSVWSKRSVLFAHTSYWSARKTFANAVVKAFSNGYRLQYDPKFQQKVLDNHKKKIKFEMI
;
A
#
# COMPACT_ATOMS: atom_id res chain seq x y z
N MET A 1 45.45 -6.12 -38.75
CA MET A 1 44.99 -6.47 -37.38
C MET A 1 44.72 -5.26 -36.48
N LYS A 2 45.62 -4.27 -36.35
CA LYS A 2 45.40 -3.09 -35.47
C LYS A 2 44.15 -2.26 -35.79
N LYS A 3 43.81 -2.09 -37.08
CA LYS A 3 42.59 -1.37 -37.51
C LYS A 3 41.28 -2.10 -37.17
N ILE A 4 41.30 -3.44 -37.18
CA ILE A 4 40.13 -4.27 -36.85
C ILE A 4 39.89 -4.26 -35.33
N LEU A 5 40.96 -4.33 -34.53
CA LEU A 5 40.87 -4.19 -33.07
C LEU A 5 40.29 -2.83 -32.66
N GLY A 6 40.67 -1.74 -33.33
CA GLY A 6 40.13 -0.40 -33.06
C GLY A 6 38.64 -0.27 -33.38
N ILE A 7 38.16 -0.94 -34.43
CA ILE A 7 36.73 -0.97 -34.79
C ILE A 7 35.93 -1.80 -33.78
N ILE A 8 36.47 -2.95 -33.34
CA ILE A 8 35.83 -3.79 -32.30
C ILE A 8 35.79 -3.03 -30.96
N LEU A 9 36.87 -2.37 -30.56
CA LEU A 9 36.91 -1.56 -29.33
C LEU A 9 35.95 -0.36 -29.42
N GLY A 10 35.85 0.28 -30.59
CA GLY A 10 34.88 1.35 -30.85
C GLY A 10 33.43 0.86 -30.81
N LEU A 11 33.14 -0.34 -31.32
CA LEU A 11 31.82 -0.98 -31.24
C LEU A 11 31.46 -1.40 -29.81
N ILE A 12 32.43 -1.82 -28.98
CA ILE A 12 32.21 -2.14 -27.55
C ILE A 12 31.92 -0.86 -26.74
N ILE A 13 32.50 0.28 -27.10
CA ILE A 13 32.22 1.57 -26.45
C ILE A 13 30.89 2.18 -26.95
N LEU A 14 30.48 1.87 -28.18
CA LEU A 14 29.19 2.23 -28.79
C LEU A 14 28.05 1.25 -28.45
N GLN A 15 28.34 0.12 -27.79
CA GLN A 15 27.32 -0.58 -27.02
C GLN A 15 26.94 0.35 -25.89
N ASN A 16 25.94 1.17 -26.17
CA ASN A 16 25.23 2.01 -25.21
C ASN A 16 25.27 1.31 -23.86
N VAL A 17 25.99 1.89 -22.91
CA VAL A 17 25.64 1.74 -21.51
C VAL A 17 24.29 2.44 -21.39
N CYS A 18 23.25 1.77 -21.89
CA CYS A 18 21.87 2.08 -21.64
C CYS A 18 21.71 1.70 -20.17
N PHE A 19 22.13 2.61 -19.30
CA PHE A 19 21.73 2.57 -17.92
C PHE A 19 20.22 2.57 -17.97
N ALA A 20 19.61 1.41 -17.76
CA ALA A 20 18.16 1.26 -17.74
C ALA A 20 17.63 2.26 -16.71
N GLN A 21 17.09 3.37 -17.20
CA GLN A 21 16.56 4.41 -16.35
C GLN A 21 15.30 3.84 -15.71
N THR A 22 15.41 3.52 -14.42
CA THR A 22 14.27 2.98 -13.69
C THR A 22 13.43 4.17 -13.25
N ASN A 23 12.43 4.52 -14.05
CA ASN A 23 11.48 5.56 -13.67
C ASN A 23 10.52 5.06 -12.59
N VAL A 24 9.84 6.00 -11.93
CA VAL A 24 8.84 5.71 -10.90
C VAL A 24 7.50 6.31 -11.27
N SER A 25 6.49 5.45 -11.36
CA SER A 25 5.09 5.82 -11.58
C SER A 25 4.39 6.02 -10.26
N PHE A 26 3.79 7.20 -10.10
CA PHE A 26 2.85 7.46 -9.02
C PHE A 26 1.44 7.11 -9.50
N VAL A 27 0.88 6.06 -8.91
CA VAL A 27 -0.47 5.58 -9.19
C VAL A 27 -1.40 6.15 -8.11
N TYR A 28 -2.22 7.11 -8.49
CA TYR A 28 -3.18 7.75 -7.59
C TYR A 28 -4.49 6.97 -7.60
N ILE A 29 -4.87 6.47 -6.42
CA ILE A 29 -6.10 5.69 -6.19
C ILE A 29 -7.13 6.62 -5.55
N ASN A 30 -8.31 6.73 -6.15
CA ASN A 30 -9.36 7.60 -5.59
C ASN A 30 -9.96 6.99 -4.32
N GLY A 31 -10.58 7.84 -3.51
CA GLY A 31 -11.17 7.44 -2.22
C GLY A 31 -12.67 7.29 -2.20
N SER A 32 -13.27 7.24 -3.40
CA SER A 32 -14.70 7.22 -3.72
C SER A 32 -15.58 8.02 -2.75
N ASN A 33 -15.91 9.23 -3.16
CA ASN A 33 -17.01 10.11 -2.71
C ASN A 33 -17.55 10.86 -3.94
N ASN A 34 -17.25 10.31 -5.11
CA ASN A 34 -16.95 11.05 -6.33
C ASN A 34 -17.49 10.29 -7.55
N ASN A 35 -18.69 9.74 -7.42
CA ASN A 35 -19.11 8.62 -8.28
C ASN A 35 -19.83 9.12 -9.54
N ASP A 36 -19.82 10.44 -9.77
CA ASP A 36 -20.31 11.10 -10.97
C ASP A 36 -19.17 11.65 -11.84
N ALA A 37 -19.51 12.07 -13.06
CA ALA A 37 -18.56 12.62 -14.02
C ALA A 37 -17.87 13.90 -13.51
N LYS A 38 -18.59 14.74 -12.76
CA LYS A 38 -18.08 16.01 -12.22
C LYS A 38 -16.98 15.73 -11.19
N MET A 39 -17.19 14.76 -10.33
CA MET A 39 -16.28 14.41 -9.25
C MET A 39 -15.12 13.54 -9.71
N ARG A 40 -15.30 12.71 -10.74
CA ARG A 40 -14.20 12.11 -11.50
C ARG A 40 -13.28 13.19 -12.08
N ASN A 41 -13.86 14.21 -12.74
CA ASN A 41 -13.09 15.33 -13.28
C ASN A 41 -12.41 16.16 -12.17
N TRP A 42 -13.08 16.38 -11.04
CA TRP A 42 -12.46 17.04 -9.88
C TRP A 42 -11.23 16.29 -9.38
N TYR A 43 -11.32 14.95 -9.29
CA TYR A 43 -10.21 14.10 -8.86
C TYR A 43 -9.04 14.16 -9.84
N ILE A 44 -9.31 13.97 -11.14
CA ILE A 44 -8.29 14.05 -12.21
C ILE A 44 -7.60 15.41 -12.20
N ASN A 45 -8.37 16.50 -12.08
CA ASN A 45 -7.83 17.86 -11.99
C ASN A 45 -6.99 18.07 -10.72
N GLY A 46 -7.41 17.48 -9.60
CA GLY A 46 -6.67 17.48 -8.34
C GLY A 46 -5.31 16.79 -8.48
N VAL A 47 -5.30 15.59 -9.07
CA VAL A 47 -4.09 14.82 -9.35
C VAL A 47 -3.16 15.57 -10.31
N GLY A 48 -3.67 16.10 -11.43
CA GLY A 48 -2.87 16.87 -12.39
C GLY A 48 -2.22 18.13 -11.77
N LYS A 49 -2.85 18.71 -10.75
CA LYS A 49 -2.32 19.84 -9.98
C LYS A 49 -1.33 19.43 -8.88
N LEU A 50 -1.50 18.26 -8.30
CA LEU A 50 -0.69 17.74 -7.20
C LEU A 50 0.60 17.09 -7.70
N HIS A 51 0.51 16.27 -8.74
CA HIS A 51 1.58 15.42 -9.21
C HIS A 51 2.89 16.18 -9.53
N PRO A 52 2.87 17.32 -10.27
CA PRO A 52 4.10 18.09 -10.51
C PRO A 52 4.76 18.62 -9.24
N VAL A 53 3.96 18.94 -8.22
CA VAL A 53 4.47 19.40 -6.92
C VAL A 53 5.09 18.23 -6.17
N MET A 54 4.44 17.08 -6.15
CA MET A 54 4.92 15.87 -5.49
C MET A 54 6.23 15.38 -6.13
N LYS A 55 6.26 15.25 -7.46
CA LYS A 55 7.45 14.96 -8.27
C LYS A 55 8.63 15.84 -7.89
N LYS A 56 8.45 17.17 -7.98
CA LYS A 56 9.50 18.14 -7.64
C LYS A 56 10.00 18.01 -6.20
N LYS A 57 9.14 17.61 -5.27
CA LYS A 57 9.50 17.48 -3.84
C LYS A 57 10.26 16.19 -3.57
N PHE A 58 9.78 15.06 -4.11
CA PHE A 58 10.46 13.76 -4.03
C PHE A 58 11.85 13.82 -4.69
N GLU A 59 11.94 14.30 -5.93
CA GLU A 59 13.19 14.38 -6.69
C GLU A 59 14.21 15.39 -6.13
N LYS A 60 13.83 16.25 -5.18
CA LYS A 60 14.75 17.20 -4.53
C LYS A 60 15.21 16.75 -3.15
N ASN A 61 14.54 15.78 -2.56
CA ASN A 61 14.85 15.33 -1.20
C ASN A 61 16.06 14.39 -1.21
N LYS A 62 17.00 14.61 -0.29
CA LYS A 62 18.28 13.89 -0.25
C LYS A 62 18.10 12.46 0.28
N GLU A 63 17.25 12.30 1.29
CA GLU A 63 16.95 11.00 1.92
C GLU A 63 16.26 10.06 0.95
N ILE A 64 15.25 10.55 0.22
CA ILE A 64 14.58 9.82 -0.87
C ILE A 64 15.60 9.40 -1.91
N LYS A 65 16.41 10.34 -2.41
CA LYS A 65 17.47 10.00 -3.36
C LYS A 65 18.40 8.91 -2.86
N LYS A 66 18.75 8.91 -1.57
CA LYS A 66 19.59 7.87 -0.95
C LYS A 66 18.89 6.50 -0.90
N VAL A 67 17.60 6.46 -0.58
CA VAL A 67 16.84 5.20 -0.60
C VAL A 67 16.73 4.63 -2.01
N PHE A 68 16.64 5.51 -3.00
CA PHE A 68 16.52 5.12 -4.41
C PHE A 68 17.86 5.16 -5.18
N SER A 69 19.01 5.45 -4.54
CA SER A 69 20.29 5.69 -5.22
C SER A 69 20.99 4.43 -5.72
N ASP A 70 20.57 3.26 -5.23
CA ASP A 70 21.13 1.97 -5.66
C ASP A 70 20.62 1.56 -7.07
N LYS A 71 19.78 2.39 -7.71
CA LYS A 71 19.21 2.14 -9.05
C LYS A 71 19.50 3.32 -10.01
N PRO A 72 19.78 3.08 -11.30
CA PRO A 72 20.14 4.14 -12.23
C PRO A 72 19.00 5.16 -12.35
N GLN A 73 19.32 6.40 -11.98
CA GLN A 73 18.51 7.63 -12.11
C GLN A 73 17.03 7.48 -11.72
N TYR A 74 16.74 7.51 -10.41
CA TYR A 74 15.40 7.76 -9.87
C TYR A 74 14.79 9.03 -10.44
N LYS A 75 13.83 8.87 -11.35
CA LYS A 75 13.05 9.95 -11.94
C LYS A 75 11.58 9.59 -11.84
N ILE A 76 10.77 10.49 -11.28
CA ILE A 76 9.33 10.29 -11.27
C ILE A 76 8.83 10.56 -12.69
N ASN A 77 7.93 9.73 -13.20
CA ASN A 77 7.31 9.96 -14.50
C ASN A 77 6.61 11.32 -14.52
N ASP A 78 6.64 12.01 -15.68
CA ASP A 78 6.07 13.36 -15.80
C ASP A 78 4.54 13.35 -15.71
N ASN A 79 3.92 12.26 -16.16
CA ASN A 79 2.48 12.06 -16.13
C ASN A 79 2.07 11.15 -14.97
N PRO A 80 1.02 11.51 -14.21
CA PRO A 80 0.47 10.63 -13.19
C PRO A 80 -0.28 9.46 -13.81
N VAL A 81 -0.25 8.31 -13.15
CA VAL A 81 -1.18 7.21 -13.42
C VAL A 81 -2.38 7.40 -12.50
N ILE A 82 -3.58 7.39 -13.07
CA ILE A 82 -4.83 7.63 -12.33
C ILE A 82 -5.62 6.32 -12.31
N PHE A 83 -5.80 5.76 -11.12
CA PHE A 83 -6.63 4.59 -10.89
C PHE A 83 -7.95 5.03 -10.25
N PHE A 84 -9.01 4.98 -11.05
CA PHE A 84 -10.35 5.42 -10.65
C PHE A 84 -11.31 4.24 -10.60
N TRP A 85 -11.89 3.98 -9.42
CA TRP A 85 -12.84 2.89 -9.18
C TRP A 85 -14.22 3.36 -8.68
N GLY A 86 -14.39 4.65 -8.38
CA GLY A 86 -15.61 5.17 -7.73
C GLY A 86 -16.87 5.06 -8.58
N ASP A 87 -16.73 4.84 -9.89
CA ASP A 87 -17.86 4.51 -10.77
C ASP A 87 -18.51 3.17 -10.41
N LYS A 88 -17.76 2.22 -9.85
CA LYS A 88 -18.27 0.89 -9.48
C LYS A 88 -19.25 0.92 -8.31
N SER A 89 -19.15 1.88 -7.40
CA SER A 89 -20.04 2.01 -6.23
C SER A 89 -21.15 3.07 -6.40
N LYS A 90 -21.25 3.68 -7.60
CA LYS A 90 -22.15 4.79 -7.88
C LYS A 90 -23.62 4.48 -7.55
N LYS A 91 -24.13 3.37 -8.08
CA LYS A 91 -25.53 2.99 -7.95
C LYS A 91 -25.95 2.80 -6.50
N ASP A 92 -25.10 2.15 -5.71
CA ASP A 92 -25.37 1.92 -4.29
C ASP A 92 -25.30 3.22 -3.48
N LEU A 93 -24.37 4.12 -3.82
CA LEU A 93 -24.29 5.43 -3.19
C LEU A 93 -25.54 6.28 -3.49
N GLU A 94 -26.02 6.29 -4.73
CA GLU A 94 -27.26 6.99 -5.12
C GLU A 94 -28.45 6.49 -4.30
N PHE A 95 -28.60 5.17 -4.16
CA PHE A 95 -29.64 4.58 -3.33
C PHE A 95 -29.56 5.01 -1.85
N VAL A 96 -28.36 4.99 -1.25
CA VAL A 96 -28.18 5.43 0.15
C VAL A 96 -28.47 6.93 0.31
N GLN A 97 -28.10 7.75 -0.68
CA GLN A 97 -28.40 9.18 -0.66
C GLN A 97 -29.91 9.46 -0.74
N GLU A 98 -30.66 8.72 -1.55
CA GLU A 98 -32.12 8.81 -1.61
C GLU A 98 -32.76 8.51 -0.24
N GLN A 99 -32.29 7.48 0.46
CA GLN A 99 -32.77 7.15 1.81
C GLN A 99 -32.41 8.23 2.83
N LEU A 100 -31.20 8.79 2.74
CA LEU A 100 -30.76 9.89 3.61
C LEU A 100 -31.57 11.16 3.38
N ASP A 101 -32.03 11.40 2.15
CA ASP A 101 -32.81 12.59 1.79
C ASP A 101 -34.19 12.64 2.44
N ILE A 102 -34.76 11.48 2.81
CA ILE A 102 -35.97 11.41 3.66
C ILE A 102 -35.74 12.15 4.98
N THR A 103 -34.51 12.13 5.50
CA THR A 103 -34.16 12.80 6.76
C THR A 103 -34.10 14.32 6.67
N LYS A 104 -34.10 14.91 5.46
CA LYS A 104 -34.14 16.36 5.27
C LYS A 104 -35.38 16.99 5.91
N ALA A 105 -36.51 16.29 5.88
CA ALA A 105 -37.79 16.82 6.35
C ALA A 105 -37.86 17.01 7.88
N PHE A 106 -37.04 16.29 8.64
CA PHE A 106 -37.11 16.26 10.11
C PHE A 106 -35.77 16.53 10.82
N SER A 107 -34.70 16.84 10.07
CA SER A 107 -33.37 17.07 10.65
C SER A 107 -32.95 18.54 10.53
N PRO A 108 -32.34 19.14 11.58
CA PRO A 108 -31.69 20.44 11.46
C PRO A 108 -30.66 20.43 10.31
N THR A 109 -30.56 21.54 9.57
CA THR A 109 -29.71 21.63 8.35
C THR A 109 -28.27 21.22 8.59
N ILE A 110 -27.69 21.59 9.74
CA ILE A 110 -26.31 21.24 10.09
C ILE A 110 -26.19 19.73 10.33
N ALA A 111 -27.13 19.12 11.06
CA ALA A 111 -27.13 17.68 11.30
C ALA A 111 -27.28 16.88 10.00
N TYR A 112 -28.16 17.33 9.10
CA TYR A 112 -28.29 16.73 7.76
C TYR A 112 -26.98 16.82 6.96
N LYS A 113 -26.31 17.98 6.96
CA LYS A 113 -25.01 18.16 6.27
C LYS A 113 -23.94 17.22 6.83
N VAL A 114 -23.86 17.08 8.15
CA VAL A 114 -22.91 16.16 8.80
C VAL A 114 -23.23 14.70 8.44
N ARG A 115 -24.50 14.29 8.47
CA ARG A 115 -24.90 12.93 8.08
C ARG A 115 -24.58 12.66 6.62
N SER A 116 -24.96 13.55 5.70
CA SER A 116 -24.66 13.43 4.27
C SER A 116 -23.15 13.29 4.02
N MET A 117 -22.35 14.10 4.71
CA MET A 117 -20.88 14.02 4.66
C MET A 117 -20.36 12.66 5.14
N LEU A 118 -20.76 12.21 6.34
CA LEU A 118 -20.35 10.92 6.89
C LEU A 118 -20.82 9.75 6.03
N THR A 119 -22.05 9.80 5.52
CA THR A 119 -22.61 8.78 4.65
C THR A 119 -21.81 8.63 3.36
N ALA A 120 -21.44 9.74 2.70
CA ALA A 120 -20.59 9.66 1.52
C ALA A 120 -19.24 9.01 1.86
N TYR A 121 -18.59 9.46 2.94
CA TYR A 121 -17.26 8.98 3.31
C TYR A 121 -17.25 7.52 3.77
N LEU A 122 -18.23 7.10 4.57
CA LEU A 122 -18.31 5.76 5.14
C LEU A 122 -18.92 4.75 4.16
N HIS A 123 -19.83 5.17 3.28
CA HIS A 123 -20.43 4.27 2.30
C HIS A 123 -19.35 3.57 1.49
N ASP A 124 -18.46 4.34 0.88
CA ASP A 124 -17.45 3.80 -0.01
C ASP A 124 -16.38 2.99 0.73
N ALA A 125 -16.04 3.39 1.96
CA ALA A 125 -15.19 2.61 2.85
C ALA A 125 -15.79 1.22 3.17
N ILE A 126 -17.10 1.16 3.48
CA ILE A 126 -17.81 -0.09 3.79
C ILE A 126 -18.02 -0.91 2.51
N TRP A 127 -18.38 -0.25 1.43
CA TRP A 127 -18.70 -0.88 0.15
C TRP A 127 -17.49 -1.62 -0.42
N VAL A 128 -16.33 -0.97 -0.37
CA VAL A 128 -15.09 -1.53 -0.91
C VAL A 128 -14.57 -2.67 -0.05
N GLN A 129 -14.89 -2.73 1.25
CA GLN A 129 -14.48 -3.84 2.13
C GLN A 129 -15.24 -5.16 1.86
N LYS A 130 -16.32 -5.14 1.08
CA LYS A 130 -17.00 -6.38 0.70
C LYS A 130 -16.15 -7.14 -0.32
N THR A 131 -15.81 -8.39 -0.05
CA THR A 131 -14.90 -9.21 -0.88
C THR A 131 -15.27 -9.22 -2.37
N HIS A 132 -16.56 -9.35 -2.70
CA HIS A 132 -17.04 -9.35 -4.10
C HIS A 132 -16.82 -8.02 -4.84
N ASN A 133 -16.69 -6.92 -4.10
CA ASN A 133 -16.35 -5.60 -4.64
C ASN A 133 -14.84 -5.35 -4.64
N MET A 134 -14.16 -5.75 -3.56
CA MET A 134 -12.73 -5.53 -3.38
C MET A 134 -11.89 -6.27 -4.42
N LEU A 135 -12.09 -7.59 -4.57
CA LEU A 135 -11.19 -8.41 -5.38
C LEU A 135 -11.11 -7.96 -6.84
N PRO A 136 -12.21 -7.64 -7.55
CA PRO A 136 -12.13 -7.08 -8.89
C PRO A 136 -11.36 -5.75 -8.96
N ILE A 137 -11.48 -4.89 -7.96
CA ILE A 137 -10.73 -3.62 -7.90
C ILE A 137 -9.23 -3.89 -7.73
N LEU A 138 -8.87 -4.88 -6.91
CA LEU A 138 -7.47 -5.27 -6.74
C LEU A 138 -6.89 -5.90 -8.01
N ASP A 139 -7.69 -6.66 -8.76
CA ASP A 139 -7.27 -7.23 -10.04
C ASP A 139 -7.00 -6.13 -11.07
N ASP A 140 -7.91 -5.15 -11.21
CA ASP A 140 -7.72 -3.97 -12.08
C ASP A 140 -6.48 -3.15 -11.67
N LEU A 141 -6.26 -2.98 -10.36
CA LEU A 141 -5.08 -2.28 -9.85
C LEU A 141 -3.81 -3.08 -10.12
N ASN A 142 -3.85 -4.41 -9.98
CA ASN A 142 -2.70 -5.26 -10.24
C ASN A 142 -2.30 -5.24 -11.72
N GLU A 143 -3.28 -5.22 -12.61
CA GLU A 143 -3.05 -5.04 -14.04
C GLU A 143 -2.36 -3.70 -14.33
N THR A 144 -2.81 -2.62 -13.68
CA THR A 144 -2.14 -1.31 -13.77
C THR A 144 -0.68 -1.38 -13.31
N VAL A 145 -0.41 -2.06 -12.19
CA VAL A 145 0.96 -2.23 -11.67
C VAL A 145 1.83 -3.07 -12.62
N LYS A 146 1.28 -4.13 -13.21
CA LYS A 146 1.96 -4.98 -14.19
C LYS A 146 2.32 -4.22 -15.45
N GLN A 147 1.38 -3.46 -16.01
CA GLN A 147 1.64 -2.62 -17.18
C GLN A 147 2.73 -1.57 -16.92
N GLU A 148 2.79 -1.00 -15.72
CA GLU A 148 3.88 -0.08 -15.35
C GLU A 148 5.21 -0.81 -15.19
N ALA A 149 5.22 -2.00 -14.60
CA ALA A 149 6.41 -2.84 -14.48
C ALA A 149 6.96 -3.28 -15.84
N GLU A 150 6.10 -3.63 -16.80
CA GLU A 150 6.45 -3.98 -18.18
C GLU A 150 7.11 -2.82 -18.94
N LYS A 151 6.74 -1.56 -18.60
CA LYS A 151 7.41 -0.35 -19.11
C LYS A 151 8.77 -0.08 -18.43
N GLY A 152 9.19 -0.94 -17.49
CA GLY A 152 10.37 -0.75 -16.66
C GLY A 152 10.19 0.23 -15.50
N ASN A 153 8.95 0.65 -15.21
CA ASN A 153 8.67 1.57 -14.11
C ASN A 153 8.53 0.81 -12.80
N LYS A 154 9.01 1.43 -11.71
CA LYS A 154 8.60 1.05 -10.36
C LYS A 154 7.36 1.83 -9.96
N VAL A 155 6.55 1.29 -9.06
CA VAL A 155 5.27 1.89 -8.68
C VAL A 155 5.30 2.40 -7.24
N VAL A 156 4.71 3.57 -7.02
CA VAL A 156 4.29 4.02 -5.69
C VAL A 156 2.79 4.25 -5.72
N LEU A 157 2.05 3.56 -4.86
CA LEU A 157 0.60 3.71 -4.75
C LEU A 157 0.26 4.89 -3.83
N TYR A 158 -0.67 5.74 -4.26
CA TYR A 158 -1.17 6.87 -3.49
C TYR A 158 -2.66 6.65 -3.17
N GLY A 159 -2.95 6.12 -1.98
CA GLY A 159 -4.30 5.88 -1.49
C GLY A 159 -4.88 7.14 -0.85
N TYR A 160 -5.98 7.67 -1.40
CA TYR A 160 -6.75 8.74 -0.79
C TYR A 160 -8.01 8.18 -0.13
N SER A 161 -8.34 8.57 1.10
CA SER A 161 -9.63 8.23 1.75
C SER A 161 -9.96 6.74 1.65
N ALA A 162 -11.11 6.30 1.13
CA ALA A 162 -11.40 4.86 1.00
C ALA A 162 -10.40 4.08 0.13
N GLY A 163 -9.63 4.77 -0.73
CA GLY A 163 -8.54 4.21 -1.51
C GLY A 163 -7.39 3.71 -0.66
N THR A 164 -7.30 4.10 0.61
CA THR A 164 -6.31 3.53 1.54
C THR A 164 -6.66 2.08 1.90
N PHE A 165 -7.94 1.70 1.94
CA PHE A 165 -8.33 0.29 2.07
C PHE A 165 -7.86 -0.52 0.87
N ILE A 166 -8.02 0.02 -0.35
CA ILE A 166 -7.52 -0.64 -1.57
C ILE A 166 -6.00 -0.81 -1.52
N THR A 167 -5.24 0.19 -1.09
CA THR A 167 -3.79 0.00 -0.97
C THR A 167 -3.40 -1.07 0.04
N TYR A 168 -4.08 -1.13 1.18
CA TYR A 168 -3.82 -2.13 2.21
C TYR A 168 -4.17 -3.53 1.70
N GLU A 169 -5.37 -3.69 1.16
CA GLU A 169 -5.84 -4.94 0.59
C GLU A 169 -5.01 -5.36 -0.62
N TYR A 170 -4.47 -4.42 -1.40
CA TYR A 170 -3.53 -4.73 -2.47
C TYR A 170 -2.24 -5.34 -1.93
N LEU A 171 -1.67 -4.75 -0.87
CA LEU A 171 -0.47 -5.30 -0.24
C LEU A 171 -0.73 -6.71 0.31
N PHE A 172 -1.86 -6.90 1.00
CA PHE A 172 -2.27 -8.17 1.57
C PHE A 172 -2.54 -9.23 0.49
N ASN A 173 -3.32 -8.90 -0.54
CA ASN A 173 -3.78 -9.90 -1.49
C ASN A 173 -2.79 -10.18 -2.63
N LYS A 174 -1.95 -9.20 -2.99
CA LYS A 174 -1.18 -9.23 -4.25
C LYS A 174 0.33 -9.28 -4.04
N LEU A 175 0.88 -8.83 -2.92
CA LEU A 175 2.34 -8.95 -2.72
C LEU A 175 2.77 -10.41 -2.54
N PRO A 176 3.88 -10.83 -3.17
CA PRO A 176 4.37 -12.21 -3.09
C PRO A 176 5.18 -12.43 -1.80
N TYR A 177 4.54 -12.36 -0.63
CA TYR A 177 5.19 -12.51 0.68
C TYR A 177 5.08 -13.91 1.31
N ILE A 178 4.33 -14.82 0.69
CA ILE A 178 4.10 -16.17 1.23
C ILE A 178 5.14 -17.10 0.64
N ASN A 179 5.98 -17.70 1.47
CA ASN A 179 6.88 -18.77 1.05
C ASN A 179 6.10 -20.10 1.06
N PRO A 180 5.91 -20.77 -0.10
CA PRO A 180 5.12 -22.00 -0.15
C PRO A 180 5.74 -23.15 0.65
N LYS A 181 7.06 -23.24 0.73
CA LYS A 181 7.73 -24.25 1.57
C LYS A 181 7.40 -24.04 3.05
N ASP A 182 7.45 -22.81 3.53
CA ASP A 182 7.16 -22.51 4.94
C ASP A 182 5.67 -22.68 5.24
N LEU A 183 4.80 -22.26 4.33
CA LEU A 183 3.35 -22.46 4.43
C LEU A 183 3.02 -23.96 4.60
N PHE A 184 3.54 -24.81 3.71
CA PHE A 184 3.24 -26.25 3.72
C PHE A 184 3.85 -27.00 4.91
N ASN A 185 4.81 -26.42 5.62
CA ASN A 185 5.32 -26.98 6.88
C ASN A 185 4.41 -26.68 8.09
N VAL A 186 3.61 -25.61 8.03
CA VAL A 186 2.77 -25.16 9.15
C VAL A 186 1.34 -25.69 9.02
N ILE A 187 0.87 -25.90 7.80
CA ILE A 187 -0.48 -26.42 7.56
C ILE A 187 -0.56 -27.94 7.75
N ASP A 188 -1.76 -28.42 8.11
CA ASP A 188 -2.05 -29.83 8.34
C ASP A 188 -2.21 -30.58 7.01
N VAL A 189 -1.09 -31.12 6.51
CA VAL A 189 -1.00 -31.94 5.30
C VAL A 189 -0.06 -33.14 5.56
N SER A 190 -0.19 -34.19 4.75
CA SER A 190 0.63 -35.40 4.89
C SER A 190 2.13 -35.12 4.69
N ASP A 191 2.97 -36.01 5.23
CA ASP A 191 4.42 -35.92 5.05
C ASP A 191 4.84 -36.11 3.59
N ASP A 192 4.04 -36.83 2.79
CA ASP A 192 4.24 -37.00 1.36
C ASP A 192 4.08 -35.67 0.63
N VAL A 193 3.01 -34.91 0.90
CA VAL A 193 2.82 -33.57 0.34
C VAL A 193 3.93 -32.61 0.79
N LYS A 194 4.35 -32.67 2.06
CA LYS A 194 5.48 -31.85 2.55
C LYS A 194 6.77 -32.18 1.79
N ASN A 195 7.03 -33.45 1.51
CA ASN A 195 8.20 -33.87 0.75
C ASN A 195 8.08 -33.49 -0.74
N PHE A 196 6.89 -33.58 -1.33
CA PHE A 196 6.62 -33.12 -2.68
C PHE A 196 6.94 -31.62 -2.85
N VAL A 197 6.44 -30.77 -1.95
CA VAL A 197 6.72 -29.32 -1.96
C VAL A 197 8.21 -29.02 -1.80
N LYS A 198 8.92 -29.76 -0.95
CA LYS A 198 10.37 -29.60 -0.75
C LYS A 198 11.18 -29.96 -2.01
N THR A 199 10.72 -30.93 -2.78
CA THR A 199 11.38 -31.40 -4.01
C THR A 199 10.99 -30.58 -5.25
N HIS A 200 9.89 -29.83 -5.17
CA HIS A 200 9.40 -28.94 -6.23
C HIS A 200 9.34 -27.49 -5.75
N PRO A 201 10.48 -26.84 -5.48
CA PRO A 201 10.48 -25.46 -4.98
C PRO A 201 9.91 -24.49 -6.01
N ILE A 202 9.06 -23.58 -5.54
CA ILE A 202 8.54 -22.47 -6.34
C ILE A 202 8.86 -21.13 -5.63
N GLU A 203 8.77 -20.04 -6.38
CA GLU A 203 8.95 -18.69 -5.85
C GLU A 203 7.86 -18.32 -4.83
N ASN A 204 8.11 -17.24 -4.07
CA ASN A 204 7.10 -16.70 -3.16
C ASN A 204 5.81 -16.33 -3.91
N THR A 205 4.68 -16.52 -3.24
CA THR A 205 3.35 -16.32 -3.77
C THR A 205 2.54 -15.34 -2.91
N CYS A 206 1.31 -15.05 -3.32
CA CYS A 206 0.39 -14.13 -2.66
C CYS A 206 -0.96 -14.82 -2.35
N ILE A 207 -1.75 -14.20 -1.48
CA ILE A 207 -3.07 -14.73 -1.07
C ILE A 207 -3.98 -15.00 -2.27
N SER A 208 -4.03 -14.08 -3.26
CA SER A 208 -4.86 -14.27 -4.45
C SER A 208 -4.46 -15.50 -5.28
N ALA A 209 -3.16 -15.81 -5.34
CA ALA A 209 -2.67 -16.96 -6.08
C ALA A 209 -3.04 -18.28 -5.39
N LEU A 210 -3.05 -18.34 -4.06
CA LEU A 210 -3.52 -19.52 -3.31
C LEU A 210 -4.98 -19.87 -3.65
N SER A 211 -5.85 -18.86 -3.71
CA SER A 211 -7.26 -19.04 -4.09
C SER A 211 -7.40 -19.51 -5.54
N LYS A 212 -6.67 -18.87 -6.46
CA LYS A 212 -6.67 -19.20 -7.89
C LYS A 212 -6.13 -20.60 -8.18
N ALA A 213 -5.11 -21.03 -7.45
CA ALA A 213 -4.54 -22.37 -7.51
C ALA A 213 -5.41 -23.43 -6.80
N ARG A 214 -6.48 -23.02 -6.12
CA ARG A 214 -7.38 -23.88 -5.32
C ARG A 214 -6.66 -24.56 -4.14
N ILE A 215 -5.63 -23.91 -3.58
CA ILE A 215 -4.96 -24.36 -2.35
C ILE A 215 -5.77 -23.96 -1.12
N GLY A 216 -6.20 -22.70 -1.05
CA GLY A 216 -6.96 -22.17 0.08
C GLY A 216 -7.44 -20.75 -0.15
N MET A 217 -8.30 -20.25 0.74
CA MET A 217 -8.81 -18.88 0.73
C MET A 217 -8.82 -18.31 2.15
N VAL A 218 -8.69 -17.00 2.28
CA VAL A 218 -8.87 -16.34 3.57
C VAL A 218 -10.37 -16.29 3.88
N SER A 219 -10.77 -16.80 5.03
CA SER A 219 -12.15 -16.77 5.53
C SER A 219 -12.53 -15.38 6.02
N ASP A 220 -13.82 -15.17 6.25
CA ASP A 220 -14.34 -13.95 6.88
C ASP A 220 -13.81 -13.74 8.31
N SER A 221 -13.32 -14.81 8.95
CA SER A 221 -12.63 -14.76 10.25
C SER A 221 -11.13 -14.44 10.14
N GLY A 222 -10.60 -14.22 8.94
CA GLY A 222 -9.19 -13.89 8.72
C GLY A 222 -8.26 -15.09 8.65
N HIS A 223 -8.81 -16.31 8.59
CA HIS A 223 -8.01 -17.54 8.57
C HIS A 223 -7.79 -18.06 7.15
N LEU A 224 -6.60 -18.57 6.83
CA LEU A 224 -6.42 -19.30 5.56
C LEU A 224 -7.05 -20.68 5.68
N VAL A 225 -8.26 -20.81 5.15
CA VAL A 225 -8.95 -22.09 5.03
C VAL A 225 -8.42 -22.80 3.81
N LEU A 226 -7.67 -23.86 4.05
CA LEU A 226 -7.25 -24.78 2.99
C LEU A 226 -8.44 -25.55 2.46
N LYS A 227 -8.41 -25.83 1.16
CA LYS A 227 -9.37 -26.76 0.59
C LYS A 227 -9.01 -28.16 1.06
N GLN A 228 -9.92 -28.82 1.76
CA GLN A 228 -9.79 -30.25 2.03
C GLN A 228 -9.90 -31.00 0.71
N VAL A 229 -8.76 -31.48 0.22
CA VAL A 229 -8.63 -32.29 -0.99
C VAL A 229 -7.65 -33.42 -0.71
N GLU A 230 -7.80 -34.55 -1.40
CA GLU A 230 -6.84 -35.65 -1.34
C GLU A 230 -5.44 -35.18 -1.75
N ASP A 231 -4.39 -35.79 -1.20
CA ASP A 231 -2.99 -35.41 -1.41
C ASP A 231 -2.63 -35.25 -2.90
N ASN A 232 -3.05 -36.19 -3.75
CA ASN A 232 -2.83 -36.13 -5.20
C ASN A 232 -3.42 -34.85 -5.83
N ALA A 233 -4.60 -34.42 -5.38
CA ALA A 233 -5.22 -33.20 -5.87
C ALA A 233 -4.50 -31.94 -5.34
N LEU A 234 -3.96 -31.99 -4.12
CA LEU A 234 -3.19 -30.90 -3.53
C LEU A 234 -1.84 -30.71 -4.25
N GLU A 235 -1.13 -31.79 -4.60
CA GLU A 235 0.09 -31.74 -5.41
C GLU A 235 -0.17 -31.11 -6.79
N GLN A 236 -1.26 -31.53 -7.45
CA GLN A 236 -1.65 -30.93 -8.74
C GLN A 236 -2.03 -29.45 -8.63
N ASN A 237 -2.66 -29.05 -7.52
CA ASN A 237 -2.97 -27.65 -7.25
C ASN A 237 -1.70 -26.84 -6.93
N TYR A 238 -0.74 -27.44 -6.23
CA TYR A 238 0.56 -26.84 -5.97
C TYR A 238 1.33 -26.58 -7.28
N LEU A 239 1.31 -27.51 -8.24
CA LEU A 239 1.92 -27.30 -9.55
C LEU A 239 1.29 -26.12 -10.32
N LYS A 240 -0.01 -25.88 -10.14
CA LYS A 240 -0.71 -24.70 -10.72
C LYS A 240 -0.36 -23.39 -10.01
N LEU A 241 0.23 -23.44 -8.82
CA LEU A 241 0.52 -22.24 -8.04
C LEU A 241 1.54 -21.35 -8.74
N GLN A 242 2.45 -21.90 -9.54
CA GLN A 242 3.41 -21.10 -10.30
C GLN A 242 2.70 -20.19 -11.32
N GLU A 243 1.78 -20.73 -12.12
CA GLU A 243 0.96 -19.96 -13.07
C GLU A 243 0.02 -18.98 -12.35
N ALA A 244 -0.58 -19.42 -11.25
CA ALA A 244 -1.42 -18.57 -10.43
C ALA A 244 -0.64 -17.38 -9.85
N THR A 245 0.62 -17.59 -9.44
CA THR A 245 1.50 -16.54 -8.91
C THR A 245 1.79 -15.48 -9.97
N GLN A 246 2.18 -15.90 -11.18
CA GLN A 246 2.47 -14.98 -12.28
C GLN A 246 1.25 -14.13 -12.65
N THR A 247 0.05 -14.72 -12.63
CA THR A 247 -1.17 -14.03 -13.07
C THR A 247 -1.85 -13.24 -11.96
N ALA A 248 -1.80 -13.68 -10.70
CA ALA A 248 -2.54 -13.05 -9.60
C ALA A 248 -1.70 -12.13 -8.72
N CYS A 249 -0.38 -12.35 -8.60
CA CYS A 249 0.47 -11.54 -7.74
C CYS A 249 1.00 -10.30 -8.45
N ALA A 250 1.44 -9.32 -7.65
CA ALA A 250 2.23 -8.20 -8.10
C ALA A 250 3.62 -8.71 -8.52
N PRO A 251 4.22 -8.21 -9.61
CA PRO A 251 5.56 -8.62 -9.99
C PRO A 251 6.56 -8.27 -8.89
N THR A 252 7.51 -9.17 -8.63
CA THR A 252 8.57 -8.94 -7.65
C THR A 252 9.32 -7.64 -7.96
N ASP A 253 9.62 -6.89 -6.91
CA ASP A 253 10.22 -5.55 -6.97
C ASP A 253 9.42 -4.49 -7.73
N ALA A 254 8.23 -4.74 -8.29
CA ALA A 254 7.49 -3.70 -9.03
C ALA A 254 7.10 -2.54 -8.12
N LEU A 255 6.70 -2.84 -6.88
CA LEU A 255 6.27 -1.85 -5.91
C LEU A 255 7.45 -1.31 -5.10
N SER A 256 7.54 0.01 -4.98
CA SER A 256 8.52 0.71 -4.12
C SER A 256 7.91 1.27 -2.84
N GLY A 257 6.60 1.47 -2.79
CA GLY A 257 5.94 1.88 -1.55
C GLY A 257 4.52 2.40 -1.73
N VAL A 258 3.95 2.83 -0.61
CA VAL A 258 2.58 3.32 -0.47
C VAL A 258 2.56 4.62 0.30
N VAL A 259 1.76 5.57 -0.18
CA VAL A 259 1.43 6.83 0.48
C VAL A 259 -0.08 6.89 0.70
N ASN A 260 -0.49 6.71 1.95
CA ASN A 260 -1.88 6.83 2.37
C ASN A 260 -2.14 8.20 2.97
N PHE A 261 -3.28 8.80 2.65
CA PHE A 261 -3.66 10.10 3.17
C PHE A 261 -5.16 10.31 3.21
N ALA A 262 -5.60 11.16 4.14
CA ALA A 262 -6.99 11.24 4.56
C ALA A 262 -7.52 9.85 4.97
N SER A 263 -6.65 9.04 5.59
CA SER A 263 -6.82 7.61 5.71
C SER A 263 -7.76 7.26 6.87
N PRO A 264 -8.92 6.64 6.59
CA PRO A 264 -9.76 6.03 7.62
C PRO A 264 -9.21 4.70 8.14
N LEU A 265 -8.00 4.29 7.74
CA LEU A 265 -7.40 3.02 8.12
C LEU A 265 -6.89 3.09 9.57
N VAL A 266 -7.68 2.56 10.50
CA VAL A 266 -7.27 2.39 11.92
C VAL A 266 -6.47 1.08 12.12
N LEU A 267 -6.43 0.23 11.09
CA LEU A 267 -6.29 -1.23 11.26
C LEU A 267 -4.85 -1.75 11.43
N PHE A 268 -3.83 -1.08 10.87
CA PHE A 268 -2.49 -1.68 10.75
C PHE A 268 -1.86 -2.11 12.10
N TYR A 269 -2.17 -1.42 13.21
CA TYR A 269 -1.66 -1.78 14.54
C TYR A 269 -2.72 -2.31 15.50
N SER A 270 -4.03 -2.17 15.21
CA SER A 270 -5.03 -2.93 15.96
C SER A 270 -4.80 -4.42 15.73
N ASP A 271 -4.47 -4.78 14.50
CA ASP A 271 -4.20 -6.17 14.11
C ASP A 271 -2.90 -6.68 14.76
N LEU A 272 -1.86 -5.83 14.90
CA LEU A 272 -0.62 -6.21 15.60
C LEU A 272 -0.78 -6.38 17.12
N ALA A 273 -1.84 -5.82 17.71
CA ALA A 273 -2.09 -5.89 19.15
C ALA A 273 -2.97 -7.08 19.56
N ASP A 274 -3.61 -7.76 18.61
CA ASP A 274 -4.43 -8.94 18.85
C ASP A 274 -3.64 -10.23 18.55
N SER A 275 -3.30 -10.97 19.61
CA SER A 275 -2.55 -12.22 19.50
C SER A 275 -3.37 -13.38 18.93
N ASP A 276 -4.71 -13.29 19.01
CA ASP A 276 -5.63 -14.38 18.72
C ASP A 276 -6.23 -14.27 17.31
N TYR A 277 -5.94 -13.17 16.60
CA TYR A 277 -6.40 -12.94 15.24
C TYR A 277 -5.42 -13.52 14.20
N GLU A 278 -5.84 -14.49 13.38
CA GLU A 278 -4.94 -15.13 12.39
C GLU A 278 -4.53 -14.19 11.24
N LEU A 279 -5.32 -13.14 10.98
CA LEU A 279 -4.92 -12.04 10.11
C LEU A 279 -3.59 -11.41 10.55
N THR A 280 -3.27 -11.49 11.85
CA THR A 280 -1.96 -11.12 12.40
C THR A 280 -0.82 -11.96 11.80
N TYR A 281 -1.00 -13.25 11.48
CA TYR A 281 0.04 -14.07 10.85
C TYR A 281 0.41 -13.56 9.45
N TYR A 282 -0.56 -13.34 8.56
CA TYR A 282 -0.28 -12.85 7.22
C TYR A 282 0.15 -11.38 7.22
N ASN A 283 -0.40 -10.56 8.12
CA ASN A 283 0.06 -9.18 8.30
C ASN A 283 1.51 -9.11 8.81
N ARG A 284 1.93 -10.05 9.68
CA ARG A 284 3.34 -10.20 10.10
C ARG A 284 4.24 -10.51 8.91
N LEU A 285 3.84 -11.44 8.04
CA LEU A 285 4.58 -11.77 6.82
C LEU A 285 4.62 -10.61 5.83
N MET A 286 3.50 -9.91 5.64
CA MET A 286 3.42 -8.71 4.81
C MET A 286 4.31 -7.60 5.37
N LEU A 287 4.30 -7.35 6.68
CA LEU A 287 5.18 -6.39 7.35
C LEU A 287 6.65 -6.75 7.14
N LYS A 288 7.02 -8.03 7.38
CA LYS A 288 8.35 -8.54 7.10
C LYS A 288 8.73 -8.26 5.64
N TYR A 289 7.87 -8.58 4.69
CA TYR A 289 8.12 -8.33 3.27
C TYR A 289 8.34 -6.85 2.97
N ILE A 290 7.49 -5.95 3.50
CA ILE A 290 7.63 -4.50 3.32
C ILE A 290 9.01 -4.03 3.78
N ILE A 291 9.45 -4.47 4.97
CA ILE A 291 10.72 -4.04 5.55
C ILE A 291 11.91 -4.67 4.82
N GLU A 292 11.88 -5.95 4.50
CA GLU A 292 13.03 -6.65 3.90
C GLU A 292 13.24 -6.30 2.42
N ASN A 293 12.16 -6.01 1.68
CA ASN A 293 12.21 -5.70 0.26
C ASN A 293 12.33 -4.19 -0.04
N GLY A 294 12.54 -3.36 0.99
CA GLY A 294 12.81 -1.93 0.77
C GLY A 294 11.59 -1.08 0.46
N LEU A 295 10.37 -1.57 0.75
CA LEU A 295 9.14 -0.81 0.55
C LEU A 295 8.96 0.19 1.70
N PHE A 296 8.47 1.39 1.36
CA PHE A 296 7.96 2.31 2.38
C PHE A 296 6.44 2.27 2.44
N PHE A 297 5.89 2.28 3.64
CA PHE A 297 4.46 2.45 3.88
C PHE A 297 4.28 3.69 4.75
N ILE A 298 3.77 4.78 4.17
CA ILE A 298 3.60 6.04 4.91
C ILE A 298 2.15 6.51 4.93
N THR A 299 1.70 6.95 6.10
CA THR A 299 0.39 7.55 6.29
C THR A 299 0.56 9.03 6.65
N VAL A 300 -0.21 9.90 5.98
CA VAL A 300 -0.15 11.34 6.17
C VAL A 300 -1.56 11.88 6.31
N ASN A 301 -1.92 12.29 7.51
CA ASN A 301 -3.21 12.91 7.79
C ASN A 301 -3.07 14.33 8.31
N TYR A 302 -4.07 15.14 7.98
CA TYR A 302 -4.23 16.42 8.62
C TYR A 302 -4.87 16.27 9.98
N ARG A 303 -4.34 16.97 10.98
CA ARG A 303 -4.84 16.93 12.37
C ARG A 303 -6.29 17.42 12.50
N GLU A 304 -6.78 18.20 11.54
CA GLU A 304 -8.18 18.66 11.50
C GLU A 304 -9.11 17.72 10.72
N ASP A 305 -8.58 16.69 10.06
CA ASP A 305 -9.37 15.75 9.28
C ASP A 305 -10.02 14.72 10.22
N PRO A 306 -11.36 14.73 10.37
CA PRO A 306 -12.03 13.85 11.32
C PRO A 306 -11.99 12.38 10.89
N LEU A 307 -11.57 12.10 9.65
CA LEU A 307 -11.43 10.75 9.11
C LEU A 307 -9.97 10.33 8.92
N GLY A 308 -9.02 11.22 9.26
CA GLY A 308 -7.60 10.93 9.18
C GLY A 308 -7.11 10.23 10.45
N PHE A 309 -7.22 8.90 10.49
CA PHE A 309 -6.77 8.11 11.63
C PHE A 309 -5.29 7.78 11.54
N PRO A 310 -4.54 7.89 12.66
CA PRO A 310 -3.16 7.46 12.68
C PRO A 310 -3.07 5.96 12.46
N SER A 311 -2.24 5.55 11.51
CA SER A 311 -2.08 4.13 11.17
C SER A 311 -0.84 3.52 11.81
N SER A 312 -0.07 4.26 12.62
CA SER A 312 1.13 3.76 13.30
C SER A 312 1.50 4.57 14.53
N LYS A 313 2.11 3.90 15.51
CA LYS A 313 2.81 4.54 16.64
C LYS A 313 4.27 4.90 16.33
N ASN A 314 4.71 4.72 15.07
CA ASN A 314 6.09 4.95 14.64
C ASN A 314 7.08 4.10 15.43
N LEU A 315 6.89 2.78 15.36
CA LEU A 315 7.76 1.81 16.01
C LEU A 315 9.08 1.64 15.25
N THR A 316 10.14 1.35 16.00
CA THR A 316 11.42 0.87 15.46
C THR A 316 11.31 -0.59 14.99
N ILE A 317 12.24 -1.04 14.15
CA ILE A 317 12.32 -2.46 13.72
C ILE A 317 12.32 -3.42 14.92
N ALA A 318 13.11 -3.14 15.96
CA ALA A 318 13.18 -4.00 17.15
C ALA A 318 11.84 -4.08 17.90
N GLU A 319 11.10 -2.96 17.99
CA GLU A 319 9.76 -2.95 18.58
C GLU A 319 8.76 -3.70 17.70
N MET A 320 8.86 -3.58 16.38
CA MET A 320 8.03 -4.34 15.43
C MET A 320 8.30 -5.84 15.57
N GLU A 321 9.56 -6.30 15.55
CA GLU A 321 9.92 -7.71 15.75
C GLU A 321 9.34 -8.28 17.05
N LYS A 322 9.46 -7.52 18.15
CA LYS A 322 8.94 -7.93 19.46
C LYS A 322 7.43 -8.07 19.49
N LEU A 323 6.69 -7.07 18.99
CA LEU A 323 5.22 -7.10 19.02
C LEU A 323 4.65 -8.11 18.04
N ALA A 324 5.27 -8.21 16.87
CA ALA A 324 4.82 -9.05 15.78
C ALA A 324 5.36 -10.51 15.90
N ASN A 325 6.24 -10.78 16.87
CA ASN A 325 6.90 -12.09 17.05
C ASN A 325 7.48 -12.65 15.73
N ILE A 326 8.22 -11.80 15.01
CA ILE A 326 8.90 -12.14 13.76
C ILE A 326 10.36 -11.70 13.84
N LYS A 327 11.21 -12.38 13.06
CA LYS A 327 12.58 -11.96 12.81
C LYS A 327 12.64 -11.22 11.47
N ILE A 328 13.21 -10.03 11.45
CA ILE A 328 13.43 -9.21 10.25
C ILE A 328 14.92 -9.25 9.90
N GLU A 329 15.23 -9.65 8.68
CA GLU A 329 16.58 -9.83 8.16
C GLU A 329 16.91 -8.77 7.12
N ASN A 330 18.05 -8.10 7.27
CA ASN A 330 18.52 -7.06 6.34
C ASN A 330 17.45 -5.98 6.02
N PRO A 331 16.91 -5.28 7.05
CA PRO A 331 15.85 -4.31 6.86
C PRO A 331 16.29 -3.15 5.93
N LYS A 332 15.44 -2.83 4.95
CA LYS A 332 15.64 -1.73 3.98
C LYS A 332 14.44 -0.78 3.89
N GLY A 333 13.24 -1.28 4.15
CA GLY A 333 11.96 -0.58 4.10
C GLY A 333 11.56 0.04 5.44
N PHE A 334 10.40 0.68 5.51
CA PHE A 334 9.91 1.27 6.76
C PHE A 334 8.41 1.55 6.73
N VAL A 335 7.79 1.55 7.91
CA VAL A 335 6.42 2.04 8.13
C VAL A 335 6.50 3.34 8.93
N TYR A 336 5.73 4.36 8.56
CA TYR A 336 5.70 5.64 9.28
C TYR A 336 4.38 6.39 9.16
N ASP A 337 3.90 6.94 10.26
CA ASP A 337 2.73 7.79 10.36
C ASP A 337 3.13 9.25 10.64
N ASN A 338 2.52 10.16 9.87
CA ASN A 338 2.56 11.60 10.08
C ASN A 338 1.14 12.17 10.05
N SER A 339 0.32 11.81 11.03
CA SER A 339 -1.07 12.26 11.19
C SER A 339 -1.24 13.56 11.99
N SER A 340 -0.17 14.32 12.17
CA SER A 340 -0.17 15.59 12.94
C SER A 340 -0.07 16.85 12.07
N VAL A 341 -0.29 16.71 10.76
CA VAL A 341 -0.02 17.79 9.80
C VAL A 341 -1.09 18.87 9.91
N TRP A 342 -0.69 20.13 10.02
CA TRP A 342 -1.65 21.24 10.07
C TRP A 342 -2.09 21.66 8.66
N SER A 343 -3.36 21.41 8.31
CA SER A 343 -3.95 21.83 7.02
C SER A 343 -4.25 23.33 6.94
N LYS A 344 -4.42 23.98 8.10
CA LYS A 344 -4.99 25.32 8.28
C LYS A 344 -6.41 25.47 7.69
N ARG A 345 -7.14 24.36 7.62
CA ARG A 345 -8.55 24.30 7.23
C ARG A 345 -9.39 23.85 8.42
N SER A 346 -10.67 24.20 8.41
CA SER A 346 -11.61 23.68 9.41
C SER A 346 -11.91 22.20 9.16
N VAL A 347 -12.46 21.53 10.18
CA VAL A 347 -12.86 20.11 10.15
C VAL A 347 -13.72 19.74 8.94
N LEU A 348 -14.61 20.65 8.50
CA LEU A 348 -15.52 20.44 7.38
C LEU A 348 -14.81 20.38 6.00
N PHE A 349 -13.60 20.93 5.90
CA PHE A 349 -12.87 21.02 4.63
C PHE A 349 -11.51 20.30 4.67
N ALA A 350 -11.04 19.89 5.85
CA ALA A 350 -9.74 19.26 6.02
C ALA A 350 -9.60 18.01 5.15
N HIS A 351 -10.62 17.15 5.10
CA HIS A 351 -10.61 15.88 4.36
C HIS A 351 -10.39 16.03 2.85
N THR A 352 -10.89 17.11 2.24
CA THR A 352 -10.70 17.38 0.80
C THR A 352 -9.54 18.34 0.53
N SER A 353 -8.94 18.91 1.58
CA SER A 353 -7.92 19.94 1.42
C SER A 353 -6.56 19.41 0.95
N TYR A 354 -6.32 18.10 0.90
CA TYR A 354 -5.06 17.54 0.39
C TYR A 354 -4.77 17.98 -1.06
N TRP A 355 -5.83 18.14 -1.85
CA TRP A 355 -5.75 18.62 -3.23
C TRP A 355 -5.49 20.12 -3.34
N SER A 356 -6.17 20.92 -2.52
CA SER A 356 -6.05 22.39 -2.56
C SER A 356 -4.79 22.90 -1.82
N ALA A 357 -4.41 22.25 -0.73
CA ALA A 357 -3.20 22.49 0.06
C ALA A 357 -2.01 21.62 -0.39
N ARG A 358 -1.94 21.29 -1.69
CA ARG A 358 -0.92 20.43 -2.33
C ARG A 358 0.54 20.68 -1.90
N LYS A 359 0.94 21.93 -1.64
CA LYS A 359 2.31 22.25 -1.17
C LYS A 359 2.53 21.74 0.26
N THR A 360 1.56 21.96 1.14
CA THR A 360 1.59 21.47 2.53
C THR A 360 1.60 19.95 2.54
N PHE A 361 0.70 19.33 1.76
CA PHE A 361 0.65 17.88 1.62
C PHE A 361 1.96 17.30 1.11
N ALA A 362 2.48 17.78 -0.02
CA ALA A 362 3.73 17.24 -0.60
C ALA A 362 4.94 17.40 0.34
N ASN A 363 5.03 18.50 1.08
CA ASN A 363 6.05 18.66 2.12
C ASN A 363 5.88 17.63 3.24
N ALA A 364 4.64 17.35 3.65
CA ALA A 364 4.35 16.39 4.70
C ALA A 364 4.69 14.94 4.29
N VAL A 365 4.42 14.56 3.04
CA VAL A 365 4.78 13.24 2.50
C VAL A 365 6.30 13.06 2.48
N VAL A 366 7.05 14.02 1.91
CA VAL A 366 8.51 13.96 1.88
C VAL A 366 9.13 13.96 3.28
N LYS A 367 8.53 14.73 4.22
CA LYS A 367 8.95 14.73 5.62
C LYS A 367 8.66 13.38 6.29
N ALA A 368 7.49 12.78 6.05
CA ALA A 368 7.13 11.47 6.57
C ALA A 368 8.10 10.40 6.07
N PHE A 369 8.42 10.41 4.77
CA PHE A 369 9.44 9.53 4.19
C PHE A 369 10.80 9.72 4.89
N SER A 370 11.29 10.96 4.94
CA SER A 370 12.62 11.26 5.50
C SER A 370 12.72 10.88 6.98
N ASN A 371 11.67 11.19 7.76
CA ASN A 371 11.62 10.85 9.17
C ASN A 371 11.46 9.34 9.40
N GLY A 372 10.66 8.66 8.59
CA GLY A 372 10.49 7.21 8.67
C GLY A 372 11.79 6.47 8.40
N TYR A 373 12.48 6.83 7.32
CA TYR A 373 13.80 6.27 7.03
C TYR A 373 14.80 6.53 8.17
N ARG A 374 14.89 7.77 8.67
CA ARG A 374 15.79 8.10 9.77
C ARG A 374 15.40 7.42 11.08
N LEU A 375 14.10 7.25 11.34
CA LEU A 375 13.63 6.52 12.51
C LEU A 375 14.08 5.07 12.47
N GLN A 376 14.22 4.45 11.30
CA GLN A 376 14.70 3.06 11.24
C GLN A 376 16.24 2.96 11.17
N TYR A 377 16.93 3.92 10.57
CA TYR A 377 18.34 3.77 10.18
C TYR A 377 19.30 4.85 10.72
N ASP A 378 18.83 5.82 11.50
CA ASP A 378 19.67 6.85 12.15
C ASP A 378 19.51 6.75 13.69
N PRO A 379 20.43 6.08 14.41
CA PRO A 379 20.35 5.88 15.86
C PRO A 379 20.26 7.18 16.66
N LYS A 380 20.87 8.28 16.17
CA LYS A 380 20.79 9.58 16.83
C LYS A 380 19.38 10.16 16.70
N PHE A 381 18.75 9.96 15.54
CA PHE A 381 17.37 10.38 15.33
C PHE A 381 16.39 9.53 16.13
N GLN A 382 16.59 8.21 16.21
CA GLN A 382 15.82 7.31 17.08
C GLN A 382 15.81 7.80 18.52
N GLN A 383 16.99 8.02 19.10
CA GLN A 383 17.10 8.48 20.49
C GLN A 383 16.36 9.81 20.71
N LYS A 384 16.50 10.75 19.77
CA LYS A 384 15.79 12.04 19.82
C LYS A 384 14.26 11.86 19.81
N VAL A 385 13.73 10.93 19.02
CA VAL A 385 12.28 10.65 18.98
C VAL A 385 11.82 10.02 20.29
N LEU A 386 12.53 9.01 20.78
CA LEU A 386 12.24 8.33 22.05
C LEU A 386 12.24 9.31 23.24
N ASP A 387 13.23 10.21 23.30
CA ASP A 387 13.31 11.22 24.36
C ASP A 387 12.15 12.23 24.30
N ASN A 388 11.73 12.62 23.09
CA ASN A 388 10.58 13.51 22.91
C ASN A 388 9.24 12.83 23.23
N HIS A 389 9.08 11.54 22.90
CA HIS A 389 7.90 10.77 23.27
C HIS A 389 7.78 10.63 24.79
N LYS A 390 8.89 10.32 25.48
CA LYS A 390 8.94 10.29 26.95
C LYS A 390 8.57 11.64 27.57
N LYS A 391 8.99 12.75 26.96
CA LYS A 391 8.59 14.10 27.39
C LYS A 391 7.10 14.36 27.18
N LYS A 392 6.52 14.02 26.02
CA LYS A 392 5.08 14.17 25.76
C LYS A 392 4.21 13.38 26.72
N ILE A 393 4.54 12.10 26.98
CA ILE A 393 3.81 11.25 27.92
C ILE A 393 3.82 11.85 29.34
N LYS A 394 4.93 12.49 29.77
CA LYS A 394 4.99 13.18 31.05
C LYS A 394 4.07 14.41 31.15
N PHE A 395 3.77 15.09 30.04
CA PHE A 395 2.88 16.26 30.02
C PHE A 395 1.41 15.90 29.94
N GLU A 396 1.06 14.69 29.51
CA GLU A 396 -0.33 14.20 29.41
C GLU A 396 -0.80 13.44 30.66
N MET A 397 0.09 13.23 31.65
CA MET A 397 -0.20 12.61 32.95
C MET A 397 -0.25 13.63 34.12
N ILE A 398 -0.32 14.92 33.81
CA ILE A 398 -0.59 16.03 34.74
C ILE A 398 -1.92 16.65 34.30
#